data_AF-A0A2V9P9H3-F1
#
_entry.id   AF-A0A2V9P9H3-F1
#
_cell.length_a   1.000
_cell.length_b   1.000
_cell.length_c   1.000
_cell.angle_alpha   90.00
_cell.angle_beta   90.00
_cell.angle_gamma   90.00
#
_symmetry.space_group_name_H-M   'P 1'
#
loop_
_entity.id
_entity.type
_entity.pdbx_description
1 polymer ?
#
loop_
_entity_poly.entity_id
_entity_poly.type
_entity_poly.pdbx_seq_one_letter_code
_entity_poly.pdbx_strand_id
1 'polypeptide(L)'
;MRDQVVDFVRRWSEKTEISAGRFIAWLGVTASKFYNWRQRYGRVNEHNGWVPRDFWLEPWEKEAIIGFHGKNPLEGYRRLTFMMLDHDVVAVSPASVWRVLNDAL
;
A
#
# COMPACT_ATOMS: atom_id res chain seq x y z
N MET A 1 16.69 -7.86 -15.07
CA MET A 1 16.03 -9.15 -15.32
C MET A 1 14.84 -9.04 -16.28
N ARG A 2 13.76 -8.29 -15.97
CA ARG A 2 12.57 -8.17 -16.84
C ARG A 2 12.89 -7.74 -18.27
N ASP A 3 13.59 -6.61 -18.40
CA ASP A 3 13.82 -5.99 -19.71
C ASP A 3 14.79 -6.85 -20.55
N GLN A 4 15.76 -7.49 -19.90
CA GLN A 4 16.65 -8.48 -20.53
C GLN A 4 15.88 -9.66 -21.15
N VAL A 5 14.82 -10.14 -20.49
CA VAL A 5 13.95 -11.20 -21.05
C VAL A 5 13.19 -10.69 -22.27
N VAL A 6 12.68 -9.45 -22.23
CA VAL A 6 11.99 -8.83 -23.38
C VAL A 6 12.95 -8.66 -24.55
N ASP A 7 14.18 -8.21 -24.31
CA ASP A 7 15.22 -8.04 -25.33
C ASP A 7 15.64 -9.37 -25.95
N PHE A 8 15.83 -10.39 -25.13
CA PHE A 8 16.16 -11.74 -25.59
C PHE A 8 15.08 -12.28 -26.53
N VAL A 9 13.80 -12.21 -26.11
CA VAL A 9 12.68 -12.72 -26.91
C VAL A 9 12.53 -11.95 -28.22
N ARG A 10 12.64 -10.61 -28.19
CA ARG A 10 12.56 -9.79 -29.42
C ARG A 10 13.66 -10.13 -30.41
N ARG A 11 14.92 -10.11 -29.94
CA ARG A 11 16.10 -10.34 -30.79
C ARG A 11 16.07 -11.72 -31.44
N TRP A 12 15.67 -12.76 -30.71
CA TRP A 12 15.67 -14.11 -31.26
C TRP A 12 14.43 -14.42 -32.08
N SER A 13 13.26 -13.85 -31.75
CA SER A 13 12.05 -13.97 -32.57
C SER A 13 12.25 -13.40 -33.98
N GLU A 14 12.93 -12.25 -34.09
CA GLU A 14 13.26 -11.65 -35.39
C GLU A 14 14.27 -12.48 -36.19
N LYS A 15 15.28 -13.06 -35.52
CA LYS A 15 16.35 -13.81 -36.20
C LYS A 15 15.96 -15.21 -36.65
N THR A 16 15.03 -15.85 -35.97
CA THR A 16 14.66 -17.25 -36.23
C THR A 16 13.27 -17.41 -36.82
N GLU A 17 12.52 -16.30 -36.96
CA GLU A 17 11.11 -16.28 -37.36
C GLU A 17 10.19 -17.11 -36.45
N ILE A 18 10.69 -17.56 -35.30
CA ILE A 18 9.90 -18.23 -34.28
C ILE A 18 9.10 -17.17 -33.51
N SER A 19 7.81 -17.41 -33.34
CA SER A 19 6.94 -16.48 -32.62
C SER A 19 7.39 -16.26 -31.16
N ALA A 20 7.29 -15.01 -30.69
CA ALA A 20 7.56 -14.65 -29.30
C ALA A 20 6.79 -15.52 -28.29
N GLY A 21 5.57 -15.96 -28.64
CA GLY A 21 4.76 -16.87 -27.84
C GLY A 21 5.44 -18.22 -27.55
N ARG A 22 6.19 -18.75 -28.51
CA ARG A 22 6.92 -20.01 -28.34
C ARG A 22 8.15 -19.85 -27.44
N PHE A 23 8.86 -18.73 -27.58
CA PHE A 23 9.99 -18.39 -26.70
C PHE A 23 9.57 -18.23 -25.24
N ILE A 24 8.49 -17.50 -24.97
CA ILE A 24 8.05 -17.28 -23.58
C ILE A 24 7.54 -18.56 -22.92
N ALA A 25 6.93 -19.46 -23.71
CA ALA A 25 6.54 -20.79 -23.24
C ALA A 25 7.77 -21.62 -22.82
N TRP A 26 8.83 -21.63 -23.63
CA TRP A 26 10.09 -22.30 -23.28
C TRP A 26 10.78 -21.69 -22.05
N LEU A 27 10.68 -20.37 -21.88
CA LEU A 27 11.22 -19.66 -20.72
C LEU A 27 10.34 -19.81 -19.46
N GLY A 28 9.22 -20.52 -19.53
CA GLY A 28 8.29 -20.68 -18.40
C GLY A 28 7.58 -19.38 -17.98
N VAL A 29 7.51 -18.39 -18.87
CA VAL A 29 6.87 -17.10 -18.60
C VAL A 29 5.47 -17.08 -19.21
N THR A 30 4.45 -16.83 -18.39
CA THR A 30 3.08 -16.69 -18.87
C THR A 30 2.94 -15.49 -19.81
N ALA A 31 2.08 -15.60 -20.82
CA ALA A 31 1.86 -14.53 -21.80
C ALA A 31 1.46 -13.20 -21.14
N SER A 32 0.55 -13.24 -20.16
CA SER A 32 0.13 -12.05 -19.40
C SER A 32 1.31 -11.34 -18.73
N LYS A 33 2.21 -12.10 -18.08
CA LYS A 33 3.40 -11.55 -17.42
C LYS A 33 4.36 -10.93 -18.43
N PHE A 34 4.60 -11.62 -19.55
CA PHE A 34 5.49 -11.11 -20.61
C PHE A 34 4.96 -9.82 -21.25
N TYR A 35 3.67 -9.74 -21.58
CA TYR A 35 3.11 -8.53 -22.19
C TYR A 35 3.05 -7.36 -21.20
N ASN A 36 2.74 -7.62 -19.93
CA ASN A 36 2.88 -6.61 -18.87
C ASN A 36 4.31 -6.08 -18.79
N TRP A 37 5.28 -6.98 -18.89
CA TRP A 37 6.70 -6.61 -18.88
C TRP A 37 7.10 -5.79 -20.10
N ARG A 38 6.65 -6.17 -21.29
CA ARG A 38 6.86 -5.42 -22.52
C ARG A 38 6.26 -4.02 -22.45
N GLN A 39 5.09 -3.86 -21.84
CA GLN A 39 4.44 -2.56 -21.64
C GLN A 39 5.22 -1.66 -20.67
N ARG A 40 5.89 -2.26 -19.67
CA ARG A 40 6.71 -1.56 -18.68
C ARG A 40 8.20 -1.52 -19.04
N TYR A 41 8.56 -1.87 -20.27
CA TYR A 41 9.96 -1.88 -20.71
C TYR A 41 10.62 -0.52 -20.47
N GLY A 42 11.82 -0.51 -19.88
CA GLY A 42 12.56 0.71 -19.55
C GLY A 42 12.02 1.49 -18.33
N ARG A 43 10.90 1.06 -17.73
CA ARG A 43 10.41 1.67 -16.49
C ARG A 43 11.13 1.08 -15.29
N VAL A 44 11.62 1.93 -14.39
CA VAL A 44 12.18 1.49 -13.11
C VAL A 44 11.15 0.62 -12.38
N ASN A 45 11.60 -0.51 -11.84
CA ASN A 45 10.80 -1.28 -10.91
C ASN A 45 10.80 -0.54 -9.58
N GLU A 46 9.82 0.32 -9.40
CA GLU A 46 9.37 0.68 -8.06
C GLU A 46 8.77 -0.60 -7.48
N HIS A 47 9.57 -1.31 -6.68
CA HIS A 47 8.98 -2.20 -5.69
C HIS A 47 7.98 -1.31 -4.94
N ASN A 48 6.73 -1.74 -4.78
CA ASN A 48 5.86 -1.13 -3.80
C ASN A 48 6.63 -1.25 -2.49
N GLY A 49 7.35 -0.19 -2.10
CA GLY A 49 8.21 -0.21 -0.95
C GLY A 49 7.35 -0.57 0.26
N TRP A 50 7.99 -1.02 1.33
CA TRP A 50 7.35 -0.99 2.62
C TRP A 50 6.91 0.45 2.88
N VAL A 51 5.63 0.75 2.66
CA VAL A 51 5.01 1.91 3.30
C VAL A 51 5.12 1.58 4.78
N PRO A 52 5.86 2.38 5.58
CA PRO A 52 5.93 2.15 7.01
C PRO A 52 4.48 2.09 7.51
N ARG A 53 4.08 0.94 8.06
CA ARG A 53 2.75 0.76 8.70
C ARG A 53 2.64 1.53 10.02
N ASP A 54 3.69 2.26 10.34
CA ASP A 54 4.01 2.84 11.63
C ASP A 54 3.66 4.33 11.60
N PHE A 55 2.38 4.63 11.33
CA PHE A 55 1.78 5.88 11.78
C PHE A 55 1.44 5.69 13.25
N TRP A 56 2.46 5.71 14.11
CA TRP A 56 2.26 5.60 15.55
C TRP A 56 1.73 6.92 16.06
N LEU A 57 0.59 6.86 16.77
CA LEU A 57 0.12 8.01 17.53
C LEU A 57 1.20 8.41 18.52
N GLU A 58 1.57 9.68 18.50
CA GLU A 58 2.45 10.26 19.50
C GLU A 58 1.79 10.12 20.89
N PRO A 59 2.58 10.05 21.97
CA PRO A 59 2.04 9.92 23.32
C PRO A 59 0.99 10.98 23.66
N TRP A 60 1.21 12.23 23.21
CA TRP A 60 0.29 13.33 23.45
C TRP A 60 -1.06 13.14 22.72
N GLU A 61 -1.07 12.53 21.52
CA GLU A 61 -2.31 12.26 20.80
C GLU A 61 -3.17 11.24 21.57
N LYS A 62 -2.53 10.23 22.17
CA LYS A 62 -3.22 9.24 22.99
C LYS A 62 -3.81 9.88 24.25
N GLU A 63 -3.02 10.72 24.93
CA GLU A 63 -3.47 11.46 26.11
C GLU A 63 -4.63 12.41 25.79
N ALA A 64 -4.57 13.10 24.64
CA ALA A 64 -5.63 13.96 24.17
C ALA A 64 -6.92 13.18 23.90
N ILE A 65 -6.84 12.01 23.26
CA ILE A 65 -8.00 11.12 23.03
C ILE A 65 -8.64 10.69 24.36
N ILE A 66 -7.84 10.21 25.31
CA ILE A 66 -8.32 9.74 26.63
C ILE A 66 -8.94 10.91 27.40
N GLY A 67 -8.26 12.05 27.44
CA GLY A 67 -8.75 13.26 28.11
C GLY A 67 -10.03 13.81 27.49
N PHE A 68 -10.16 13.75 26.16
CA PHE A 68 -11.37 14.20 25.46
C PHE A 68 -12.55 13.25 25.69
N HIS A 69 -12.32 11.94 25.72
CA HIS A 69 -13.32 10.95 26.12
C HIS A 69 -13.79 11.19 27.57
N GLY A 70 -12.86 11.46 28.51
CA GLY A 70 -13.21 11.75 29.90
C GLY A 70 -14.11 12.96 30.09
N LYS A 71 -14.00 13.98 29.21
CA LYS A 71 -14.90 15.15 29.18
C LYS A 71 -16.25 14.87 28.49
N ASN A 72 -16.35 13.79 27.73
CA ASN A 72 -17.51 13.43 26.91
C ASN A 72 -17.88 11.93 27.08
N PRO A 73 -18.14 11.43 28.30
CA PRO A 73 -18.20 10.00 28.60
C PRO A 73 -19.41 9.26 27.99
N LEU A 74 -20.43 9.98 27.53
CA LEU A 74 -21.62 9.40 26.89
C LEU A 74 -21.46 9.25 25.37
N GLU A 75 -20.40 9.81 24.80
CA GLU A 75 -20.18 9.81 23.37
C GLU A 75 -19.40 8.57 22.93
N GLY A 76 -19.93 7.85 21.94
CA GLY A 76 -19.23 6.72 21.35
C GLY A 76 -17.98 7.15 20.59
N TYR A 77 -16.97 6.27 20.54
CA TYR A 77 -15.65 6.56 19.93
C TYR A 77 -15.72 7.14 18.51
N ARG A 78 -16.68 6.72 17.67
CA ARG A 78 -16.85 7.26 16.30
C ARG A 78 -17.25 8.74 16.32
N ARG A 79 -18.20 9.10 17.19
CA ARG A 79 -18.65 10.48 17.32
C ARG A 79 -17.55 11.35 17.93
N LEU A 80 -16.87 10.84 18.96
CA LEU A 80 -15.69 11.50 19.53
C LEU A 80 -14.61 11.80 18.49
N THR A 81 -14.39 10.89 17.54
CA THR A 81 -13.39 11.10 16.47
C THR A 81 -13.67 12.37 15.67
N PHE A 82 -14.91 12.55 15.23
CA PHE A 82 -15.29 13.73 14.44
C PHE A 82 -15.39 14.98 15.31
N MET A 83 -15.81 14.86 16.57
CA MET A 83 -15.76 15.98 17.52
C MET A 83 -14.32 16.46 17.76
N MET A 84 -13.35 15.55 17.93
CA MET A 84 -11.94 15.93 18.08
C MET A 84 -11.41 16.62 16.82
N LEU A 85 -11.87 16.21 15.63
CA LEU A 85 -11.53 16.88 14.38
C LEU A 85 -12.12 18.30 14.31
N ASP A 86 -13.40 18.45 14.62
CA ASP A 86 -14.12 19.74 14.60
C ASP A 86 -13.57 20.73 15.65
N HIS A 87 -13.13 20.21 16.80
CA HIS A 87 -12.56 20.99 17.89
C HIS A 87 -11.04 21.17 17.79
N ASP A 88 -10.41 20.75 16.69
CA ASP A 88 -8.96 20.88 16.44
C ASP A 88 -8.09 20.27 17.56
N VAL A 89 -8.49 19.08 18.05
CA VAL A 89 -7.80 18.36 19.13
C VAL A 89 -6.79 17.35 18.56
N VAL A 90 -7.26 16.37 17.79
CA VAL A 90 -6.46 15.33 17.13
C VAL A 90 -7.20 14.84 15.88
N ALA A 91 -6.48 14.63 14.78
CA ALA A 91 -7.03 14.15 13.51
C ALA A 91 -6.62 12.70 13.20
N VAL A 92 -7.41 11.72 13.67
CA VAL A 92 -7.11 10.29 13.54
C VAL A 92 -8.33 9.48 13.10
N SER A 93 -8.12 8.24 12.63
CA SER A 93 -9.23 7.38 12.23
C SER A 93 -10.03 6.86 13.43
N PRO A 94 -11.35 6.57 13.28
CA PRO A 94 -12.16 6.02 14.37
C PRO A 94 -11.65 4.70 14.92
N ALA A 95 -11.00 3.89 14.08
CA ALA A 95 -10.36 2.64 14.51
C ALA A 95 -9.17 2.90 15.46
N SER A 96 -8.44 3.99 15.26
CA SER A 96 -7.30 4.35 16.12
C SER A 96 -7.79 4.89 17.46
N VAL A 97 -8.83 5.73 17.46
CA VAL A 97 -9.51 6.18 18.70
C VAL A 97 -10.01 4.99 19.50
N TRP A 98 -10.70 4.04 18.85
CA TRP A 98 -11.19 2.85 19.54
C TRP A 98 -10.04 2.03 20.17
N ARG A 99 -8.93 1.81 19.46
CA ARG A 99 -7.77 1.09 20.01
C ARG A 99 -7.19 1.80 21.24
N VAL A 100 -7.01 3.11 21.18
CA VAL A 100 -6.50 3.90 22.31
C VAL A 100 -7.43 3.78 23.52
N LEU A 101 -8.74 3.92 23.32
CA LEU A 101 -9.71 3.82 24.42
C LEU A 101 -9.81 2.39 24.97
N ASN A 102 -9.77 1.37 24.11
CA ASN A 102 -9.81 -0.04 24.50
C ASN A 102 -8.55 -0.47 25.28
N ASP A 103 -7.40 0.14 25.01
CA ASP A 103 -6.17 -0.14 25.75
C ASP A 103 -6.10 0.63 27.09
N ALA A 104 -6.90 1.68 27.26
CA ALA A 104 -6.87 2.58 28.41
C ALA A 104 -8.01 2.38 29.44
N LEU A 105 -9.12 1.75 29.03
CA LEU A 105 -10.31 1.49 29.84
C LEU A 105 -10.45 -0.01 30.15
#